data_AF-I7FPH1-F1
#
_entry.id   AF-I7FPH1-F1
#
_cell.length_a   1.000
_cell.length_b   1.000
_cell.length_c   1.000
_cell.angle_alpha   90.00
_cell.angle_beta   90.00
_cell.angle_gamma   90.00
#
_symmetry.space_group_name_H-M   'P 1'
#
loop_
_entity.id
_entity.type
_entity.pdbx_description
1 polymer ?
#
loop_
_entity_poly.entity_id
_entity_poly.type
_entity_poly.pdbx_seq_one_letter_code
_entity_poly.pdbx_strand_id
1 'polypeptide(L)'
;MDRAVRHHLLRPMNIGSPMSSMRRGSMTSKSRRRLRRRLSAGLLLLIGLAVAGGVAATLTPQPQVAVADESQSALLRTGKQLFETSCVSCHGANLQGVPDRGPSLIGTGEAAVYFQVSTGRMPAMRGEAQAPSKPPHFDESQIDALGAYVQANGGGPTVPRDDHGAVAQESLIGGDVARGGDLFRLNCASCHNFTGKGGALSSGKYAPDLGDANPAQIYTAMLTGPQNMPKFSDRQLTPDEKRDIVAYVRESAETPSYGGYGLGGFGPAPEGMAMWIIGMVAAIGVAMWIGSRA
;
A
#
# COMPACT_ATOMS: atom_id res chain seq x y z
N MET A 1 -53.94 51.84 41.58
CA MET A 1 -54.86 52.89 42.05
C MET A 1 -54.02 53.88 42.85
N ASP A 2 -53.59 54.94 42.17
CA ASP A 2 -53.83 56.35 42.52
C ASP A 2 -52.75 56.91 43.48
N ARG A 3 -51.88 57.82 43.01
CA ARG A 3 -52.00 59.30 43.04
C ARG A 3 -52.24 59.84 44.45
N ALA A 4 -51.64 60.91 44.95
CA ALA A 4 -50.56 61.83 44.58
C ALA A 4 -50.63 62.94 45.65
N VAL A 5 -49.53 63.45 46.22
CA VAL A 5 -49.57 64.76 46.93
C VAL A 5 -48.24 65.52 46.87
N ARG A 6 -48.26 66.61 46.07
CA ARG A 6 -47.82 68.02 46.29
C ARG A 6 -46.41 68.30 46.86
N HIS A 7 -45.68 69.35 46.46
CA HIS A 7 -46.05 70.78 46.57
C HIS A 7 -44.99 71.69 45.90
N HIS A 8 -45.44 72.80 45.28
CA HIS A 8 -44.92 74.20 45.36
C HIS A 8 -43.46 74.54 44.94
N LEU A 9 -43.08 75.68 44.34
CA LEU A 9 -43.66 77.02 44.05
C LEU A 9 -42.83 77.71 42.94
N LEU A 10 -43.54 78.52 42.14
CA LEU A 10 -43.22 79.88 41.63
C LEU A 10 -42.00 80.19 40.72
N ARG A 11 -42.41 80.90 39.65
CA ARG A 11 -41.78 81.64 38.53
C ARG A 11 -40.92 82.85 38.99
N PRO A 12 -40.05 83.43 38.13
CA PRO A 12 -40.54 84.45 37.17
C PRO A 12 -39.90 84.46 35.77
N MET A 13 -40.52 85.28 34.91
CA MET A 13 -40.34 85.46 33.46
C MET A 13 -39.16 86.37 33.08
N ASN A 14 -38.58 86.17 31.88
CA ASN A 14 -38.03 87.24 31.02
C ASN A 14 -37.92 86.70 29.57
N ILE A 15 -38.82 87.10 28.64
CA ILE A 15 -38.73 88.18 27.63
C ILE A 15 -37.57 88.05 26.63
N GLY A 16 -37.92 87.88 25.34
CA GLY A 16 -37.16 88.42 24.20
C GLY A 16 -36.47 87.42 23.25
N SER A 17 -37.16 87.13 22.12
CA SER A 17 -36.75 86.98 20.69
C SER A 17 -35.27 86.73 20.28
N PRO A 18 -34.93 86.28 19.03
CA PRO A 18 -35.78 85.95 17.88
C PRO A 18 -35.47 84.57 17.24
N MET A 19 -36.29 84.20 16.25
CA MET A 19 -36.02 83.15 15.27
C MET A 19 -34.65 83.37 14.62
N SER A 20 -33.71 82.44 14.79
CA SER A 20 -32.45 82.43 14.05
C SER A 20 -32.39 81.20 13.14
N SER A 21 -32.75 81.47 11.89
CA SER A 21 -32.21 80.88 10.66
C SER A 21 -31.41 79.59 10.83
N MET A 22 -31.97 78.51 10.29
CA MET A 22 -31.26 77.27 9.97
C MET A 22 -30.16 77.56 8.95
N ARG A 23 -28.99 78.03 9.42
CA ARG A 23 -27.78 78.14 8.62
C ARG A 23 -27.23 76.75 8.36
N ARG A 24 -27.56 76.23 7.19
CA ARG A 24 -26.93 75.07 6.55
C ARG A 24 -25.42 75.32 6.50
N GLY A 25 -24.70 74.79 7.48
CA GLY A 25 -23.25 74.93 7.61
C GLY A 25 -22.55 74.29 6.40
N SER A 26 -22.13 75.12 5.44
CA SER A 26 -21.20 74.71 4.39
C SER A 26 -19.89 74.29 5.05
N MET A 27 -19.61 72.99 5.08
CA MET A 27 -18.31 72.48 5.53
C MET A 27 -17.20 73.17 4.75
N THR A 28 -16.26 73.81 5.46
CA THR A 28 -15.09 74.47 4.87
C THR A 28 -14.25 73.49 4.05
N SER A 29 -13.57 73.97 3.00
CA SER A 29 -12.81 73.12 2.05
C SER A 29 -11.71 72.28 2.74
N LYS A 30 -11.26 72.72 3.92
CA LYS A 30 -10.25 72.05 4.76
C LYS A 30 -10.83 70.84 5.51
N SER A 31 -12.07 70.93 5.99
CA SER A 31 -12.80 69.83 6.65
C SER A 31 -13.19 68.73 5.65
N ARG A 32 -13.69 69.12 4.47
CA ARG A 32 -13.96 68.19 3.35
C ARG A 32 -12.71 67.44 2.89
N ARG A 33 -11.54 68.11 2.85
CA ARG A 33 -10.26 67.47 2.49
C ARG A 33 -9.78 66.45 3.53
N ARG A 34 -9.94 66.71 4.83
CA ARG A 34 -9.60 65.74 5.88
C ARG A 34 -10.51 64.51 5.87
N LEU A 35 -11.82 64.70 5.68
CA LEU A 35 -12.78 63.60 5.57
C LEU A 35 -12.52 62.75 4.32
N ARG A 36 -12.29 63.38 3.15
CA ARG A 36 -11.87 62.68 1.94
C ARG A 36 -10.61 61.85 2.15
N ARG A 37 -9.56 62.42 2.77
CA ARG A 37 -8.32 61.67 3.06
C ARG A 37 -8.54 60.45 3.96
N ARG A 38 -9.42 60.55 4.97
CA ARG A 38 -9.76 59.41 5.85
C ARG A 38 -10.55 58.33 5.13
N LEU A 39 -11.49 58.71 4.26
CA LEU A 39 -12.24 57.76 3.43
C LEU A 39 -11.35 57.09 2.37
N SER A 40 -10.44 57.84 1.75
CA SER A 40 -9.44 57.29 0.82
C SER A 40 -8.49 56.32 1.51
N ALA A 41 -8.02 56.64 2.73
CA ALA A 41 -7.16 55.75 3.51
C ALA A 41 -7.90 54.47 3.92
N GLY A 42 -9.18 54.57 4.32
CA GLY A 42 -10.01 53.41 4.62
C GLY A 42 -10.26 52.52 3.40
N LEU A 43 -10.53 53.12 2.25
CA LEU A 43 -10.73 52.38 0.99
C LEU A 43 -9.44 51.67 0.55
N LEU A 44 -8.29 52.33 0.66
CA LEU A 44 -6.99 51.73 0.34
C LEU A 44 -6.64 50.58 1.30
N LEU A 45 -7.00 50.69 2.59
CA LEU A 45 -6.82 49.61 3.56
C LEU A 45 -7.69 48.40 3.21
N LEU A 46 -8.97 48.62 2.83
CA LEU A 46 -9.88 47.55 2.42
C LEU A 46 -9.41 46.85 1.15
N ILE A 47 -8.92 47.62 0.16
CA ILE A 47 -8.33 47.05 -1.06
C ILE A 47 -7.08 46.25 -0.70
N GLY A 48 -6.21 46.77 0.16
CA GLY A 48 -5.01 46.06 0.63
C GLY A 48 -5.35 44.76 1.34
N LEU A 49 -6.37 44.75 2.20
CA LEU A 49 -6.83 43.55 2.91
C LEU A 49 -7.46 42.52 1.95
N ALA A 50 -8.24 42.98 0.96
CA ALA A 50 -8.84 42.11 -0.04
C ALA A 50 -7.80 41.48 -0.97
N VAL A 51 -6.79 42.25 -1.40
CA VAL A 51 -5.68 41.75 -2.20
C VAL A 51 -4.82 40.77 -1.39
N ALA A 52 -4.49 41.10 -0.14
CA ALA A 52 -3.76 40.19 0.74
C ALA A 52 -4.54 38.90 1.02
N GLY A 53 -5.86 38.99 1.23
CA GLY A 53 -6.73 37.82 1.40
C GLY A 53 -6.84 36.95 0.13
N GLY A 54 -6.94 37.57 -1.05
CA GLY A 54 -6.98 36.84 -2.33
C GLY A 54 -5.65 36.17 -2.67
N VAL A 55 -4.53 36.84 -2.41
CA VAL A 55 -3.18 36.27 -2.59
C VAL A 55 -2.92 35.15 -1.58
N ALA A 56 -3.35 35.31 -0.32
CA ALA A 56 -3.27 34.24 0.67
C ALA A 56 -4.10 33.03 0.24
N ALA A 57 -5.33 33.21 -0.25
CA ALA A 57 -6.19 32.10 -0.67
C ALA A 57 -5.65 31.30 -1.87
N THR A 58 -4.84 31.92 -2.74
CA THR A 58 -4.23 31.25 -3.90
C THR A 58 -2.88 30.61 -3.59
N LEU A 59 -2.17 31.10 -2.56
CA LEU A 59 -0.87 30.59 -2.13
C LEU A 59 -0.96 29.65 -0.91
N THR A 60 -2.09 29.63 -0.19
CA THR A 60 -2.32 28.62 0.85
C THR A 60 -2.56 27.27 0.19
N PRO A 61 -1.81 26.23 0.58
CA PRO A 61 -2.12 24.86 0.18
C PRO A 61 -3.58 24.57 0.52
N GLN A 62 -4.30 23.96 -0.42
CA GLN A 62 -5.64 23.44 -0.16
C GLN A 62 -5.57 22.62 1.14
N PRO A 63 -6.41 22.91 2.16
CA PRO A 63 -6.52 21.99 3.28
C PRO A 63 -6.93 20.65 2.67
N GLN A 64 -6.11 19.63 2.90
CA GLN A 64 -6.45 18.25 2.60
C GLN A 64 -7.60 17.87 3.53
N VAL A 65 -8.80 18.27 3.15
CA VAL A 65 -10.02 17.77 3.75
C VAL A 65 -10.03 16.29 3.38
N ALA A 66 -9.75 15.44 4.35
CA ALA A 66 -10.04 14.02 4.26
C ALA A 66 -11.57 13.91 4.11
N VAL A 67 -12.06 14.06 2.88
CA VAL A 67 -13.34 13.48 2.52
C VAL A 67 -13.09 12.00 2.75
N ALA A 68 -13.68 11.44 3.81
CA ALA A 68 -13.71 10.01 4.00
C ALA A 68 -14.33 9.48 2.71
N ASP A 69 -13.48 8.93 1.85
CA ASP A 69 -13.91 8.26 0.64
C ASP A 69 -14.84 7.15 1.13
N GLU A 70 -16.14 7.31 0.89
CA GLU A 70 -17.17 6.39 1.36
C GLU A 70 -16.79 4.95 0.98
N SER A 71 -16.11 4.77 -0.16
CA SER A 71 -15.58 3.49 -0.62
C SER A 71 -14.48 2.94 0.29
N GLN A 72 -13.50 3.75 0.71
CA GLN A 72 -12.47 3.33 1.65
C GLN A 72 -13.04 3.03 3.04
N SER A 73 -14.03 3.81 3.47
CA SER A 73 -14.73 3.56 4.73
C SER A 73 -15.50 2.23 4.68
N ALA A 74 -16.12 1.91 3.54
CA ALA A 74 -16.81 0.64 3.32
C ALA A 74 -15.83 -0.54 3.28
N LEU A 75 -14.69 -0.39 2.60
CA LEU A 75 -13.64 -1.40 2.52
C LEU A 75 -13.10 -1.76 3.91
N LEU A 76 -12.80 -0.75 4.75
CA LEU A 76 -12.34 -0.97 6.12
C LEU A 76 -13.40 -1.63 7.01
N ARG A 77 -14.69 -1.30 6.84
CA ARG A 77 -15.79 -1.96 7.56
C ARG A 77 -15.89 -3.45 7.19
N THR A 78 -15.84 -3.76 5.89
CA THR A 78 -15.83 -5.15 5.40
C THR A 78 -14.61 -5.90 5.92
N GLY A 79 -13.42 -5.30 5.83
CA GLY A 79 -12.17 -5.88 6.31
C GLY A 79 -12.21 -6.17 7.81
N LYS A 80 -12.75 -5.25 8.61
CA LYS A 80 -12.95 -5.45 10.05
C LYS A 80 -13.87 -6.64 10.34
N GLN A 81 -15.01 -6.73 9.65
CA GLN A 81 -15.96 -7.83 9.85
C GLN A 81 -15.34 -9.19 9.52
N LEU A 82 -14.62 -9.28 8.39
CA LEU A 82 -13.90 -10.50 8.00
C LEU A 82 -12.83 -10.86 9.04
N PHE A 83 -12.06 -9.87 9.50
CA PHE A 83 -11.02 -10.07 10.50
C PHE A 83 -11.60 -10.58 11.83
N GLU A 84 -12.68 -9.98 12.32
CA GLU A 84 -13.38 -10.38 13.54
C GLU A 84 -13.97 -11.80 13.44
N THR A 85 -14.39 -12.21 12.25
CA THR A 85 -15.00 -13.53 12.05
C THR A 85 -13.95 -14.63 11.87
N SER A 86 -12.84 -14.35 11.18
CA SER A 86 -11.94 -15.39 10.66
C SER A 86 -10.49 -15.30 11.16
N CYS A 87 -10.04 -14.14 11.66
CA CYS A 87 -8.63 -13.91 11.97
C CYS A 87 -8.37 -13.64 13.46
N VAL A 88 -9.34 -13.04 14.16
CA VAL A 88 -9.18 -12.52 15.52
C VAL A 88 -8.80 -13.58 16.56
N SER A 89 -9.26 -14.82 16.36
CA SER A 89 -9.02 -15.91 17.31
C SER A 89 -7.54 -16.33 17.38
N CYS A 90 -6.76 -16.04 16.33
CA CYS A 90 -5.32 -16.31 16.27
C CYS A 90 -4.48 -15.03 16.30
N HIS A 91 -4.95 -13.95 15.68
CA HIS A 91 -4.18 -12.70 15.54
C HIS A 91 -4.56 -11.61 16.54
N GLY A 92 -5.57 -11.84 17.38
CA GLY A 92 -6.02 -10.90 18.43
C GLY A 92 -6.84 -9.73 17.90
N ALA A 93 -7.70 -9.16 18.76
CA ALA A 93 -8.60 -8.06 18.41
C ALA A 93 -7.89 -6.79 17.91
N ASN A 94 -6.66 -6.56 18.38
CA ASN A 94 -5.84 -5.41 18.06
C ASN A 94 -4.59 -5.81 17.25
N LEU A 95 -4.65 -6.92 16.49
CA LEU A 95 -3.53 -7.43 15.67
C LEU A 95 -2.30 -7.85 16.48
N GLN A 96 -2.38 -7.90 17.81
CA GLN A 96 -1.23 -8.13 18.69
C GLN A 96 -0.72 -9.58 18.70
N GLY A 97 -1.42 -10.49 18.01
CA GLY A 97 -1.16 -11.91 18.07
C GLY A 97 -1.74 -12.55 19.32
N VAL A 98 -1.78 -13.88 19.32
CA VAL A 98 -2.16 -14.69 20.48
C VAL A 98 -1.08 -15.76 20.66
N PRO A 99 -0.45 -15.86 21.85
CA PRO A 99 0.53 -16.91 22.14
C PRO A 99 0.02 -18.29 21.73
N ASP A 100 0.88 -19.09 21.13
CA ASP A 100 0.62 -20.47 20.66
C ASP A 100 -0.51 -20.62 19.61
N ARG A 101 -1.04 -19.51 19.08
CA ARG A 101 -2.14 -19.50 18.09
C ARG A 101 -1.76 -18.78 16.80
N GLY A 102 -1.20 -17.58 16.91
CA GLY A 102 -0.86 -16.77 15.75
C GLY A 102 0.03 -15.58 16.08
N PRO A 103 0.91 -15.18 15.15
CA PRO A 103 1.81 -14.05 15.35
C PRO A 103 1.06 -12.73 15.36
N SER A 104 1.73 -11.69 15.88
CA SER A 104 1.32 -10.30 15.70
C SER A 104 1.33 -9.93 14.21
N LEU A 105 0.33 -9.15 13.80
CA LEU A 105 0.21 -8.53 12.49
C LEU A 105 0.58 -7.04 12.50
N ILE A 106 1.10 -6.54 13.64
CA ILE A 106 1.62 -5.18 13.73
C ILE A 106 2.93 -5.11 12.93
N GLY A 107 3.00 -4.21 11.95
CA GLY A 107 4.14 -3.99 11.08
C GLY A 107 4.31 -5.02 9.96
N THR A 108 3.38 -5.98 9.79
CA THR A 108 3.48 -6.98 8.70
C THR A 108 3.02 -6.43 7.35
N GLY A 109 2.09 -5.47 7.36
CA GLY A 109 1.56 -4.80 6.19
C GLY A 109 0.57 -5.63 5.37
N GLU A 110 -0.12 -4.93 4.46
CA GLU A 110 -1.04 -5.50 3.46
C GLU A 110 -0.34 -6.55 2.58
N ALA A 111 0.92 -6.35 2.22
CA ALA A 111 1.65 -7.28 1.35
C ALA A 111 1.72 -8.70 1.96
N ALA A 112 1.88 -8.81 3.29
CA ALA A 112 1.90 -10.09 3.98
C ALA A 112 0.52 -10.76 3.98
N VAL A 113 -0.54 -9.97 4.16
CA VAL A 113 -1.93 -10.45 4.09
C VAL A 113 -2.23 -10.95 2.69
N TYR A 114 -1.94 -10.15 1.66
CA TYR A 114 -2.13 -10.55 0.27
C TYR A 114 -1.38 -11.86 -0.02
N PHE A 115 -0.08 -11.95 0.30
CA PHE A 115 0.69 -13.16 0.04
C PHE A 115 0.10 -14.40 0.75
N GLN A 116 -0.16 -14.30 2.06
CA GLN A 116 -0.57 -15.46 2.85
C GLN A 116 -2.01 -15.91 2.55
N VAL A 117 -2.91 -14.98 2.26
CA VAL A 117 -4.33 -15.28 2.01
C VAL A 117 -4.58 -15.62 0.55
N SER A 118 -3.99 -14.89 -0.42
CA SER A 118 -4.17 -15.18 -1.86
C SER A 118 -3.53 -16.50 -2.29
N THR A 119 -2.50 -16.96 -1.57
CA THR A 119 -1.92 -18.29 -1.81
C THR A 119 -2.62 -19.40 -1.03
N GLY A 120 -3.67 -19.07 -0.28
CA GLY A 120 -4.44 -20.00 0.55
C GLY A 120 -3.65 -20.62 1.70
N ARG A 121 -2.45 -20.12 2.03
CA ARG A 121 -1.67 -20.60 3.18
C ARG A 121 -2.37 -20.31 4.50
N MET A 122 -3.17 -19.25 4.53
CA MET A 122 -4.01 -18.90 5.67
C MET A 122 -5.46 -19.41 5.50
N PRO A 123 -6.09 -19.95 6.55
CA PRO A 123 -5.52 -20.21 7.88
C PRO A 123 -4.47 -21.35 7.89
N ALA A 124 -3.36 -21.11 8.58
CA ALA A 124 -2.31 -22.12 8.78
C ALA A 124 -2.64 -22.98 10.01
N MET A 125 -2.63 -24.31 9.85
CA MET A 125 -2.99 -25.23 10.94
C MET A 125 -1.86 -25.44 11.96
N ARG A 126 -0.60 -25.23 11.54
CA ARG A 126 0.61 -25.37 12.37
C ARG A 126 1.65 -24.36 11.91
N GLY A 127 2.34 -23.72 12.86
CA GLY A 127 3.40 -22.74 12.56
C GLY A 127 4.79 -23.34 12.31
N GLU A 128 5.01 -24.60 12.69
CA GLU A 128 6.35 -25.22 12.66
C GLU A 128 6.71 -25.82 11.29
N ALA A 129 5.71 -26.42 10.61
CA ALA A 129 5.87 -26.96 9.27
C ALA A 129 5.62 -25.90 8.20
N GLN A 130 6.15 -26.12 6.99
CA GLN A 130 5.87 -25.25 5.84
C GLN A 130 4.37 -25.27 5.52
N ALA A 131 3.74 -24.08 5.51
CA ALA A 131 2.33 -23.93 5.19
C ALA A 131 2.08 -24.23 3.70
N PRO A 132 1.33 -25.30 3.37
CA PRO A 132 1.06 -25.65 1.98
C PRO A 132 0.15 -24.61 1.33
N SER A 133 0.34 -24.42 0.03
CA SER A 133 -0.63 -23.71 -0.81
C SER A 133 -1.93 -24.52 -0.86
N LYS A 134 -3.07 -23.82 -0.77
CA LYS A 134 -4.42 -24.40 -0.83
C LYS A 134 -5.30 -23.48 -1.68
N PRO A 135 -6.47 -23.94 -2.16
CA PRO A 135 -7.46 -23.03 -2.70
C PRO A 135 -7.77 -21.90 -1.69
N PRO A 136 -7.69 -20.63 -2.10
CA PRO A 136 -7.99 -19.50 -1.22
C PRO A 136 -9.43 -19.58 -0.69
N HIS A 137 -9.60 -19.30 0.61
CA HIS A 137 -10.93 -19.22 1.23
C HIS A 137 -11.65 -17.91 0.96
N PHE A 138 -10.90 -16.88 0.57
CA PHE A 138 -11.39 -15.53 0.35
C PHE A 138 -11.21 -15.16 -1.12
N ASP A 139 -12.17 -14.42 -1.65
CA ASP A 139 -12.04 -13.80 -2.98
C ASP A 139 -11.13 -12.56 -2.94
N GLU A 140 -10.79 -12.02 -4.12
CA GLU A 140 -9.87 -10.88 -4.24
C GLU A 140 -10.36 -9.63 -3.48
N SER A 141 -11.67 -9.35 -3.50
CA SER A 141 -12.24 -8.19 -2.82
C SER A 141 -12.16 -8.33 -1.29
N GLN A 142 -12.34 -9.55 -0.78
CA GLN A 142 -12.20 -9.87 0.63
C GLN A 142 -10.74 -9.82 1.08
N ILE A 143 -9.81 -10.29 0.24
CA ILE A 143 -8.36 -10.19 0.48
C ILE A 143 -7.94 -8.73 0.57
N ASP A 144 -8.40 -7.89 -0.36
CA ASP A 144 -8.14 -6.45 -0.37
C ASP A 144 -8.72 -5.77 0.87
N ALA A 145 -9.94 -6.12 1.27
CA ALA A 145 -10.56 -5.59 2.48
C ALA A 145 -9.78 -5.97 3.75
N LEU A 146 -9.37 -7.24 3.88
CA LEU A 146 -8.53 -7.71 4.97
C LEU A 146 -7.17 -7.00 4.99
N GLY A 147 -6.54 -6.86 3.82
CA GLY A 147 -5.27 -6.17 3.64
C GLY A 147 -5.35 -4.70 4.07
N ALA A 148 -6.37 -3.98 3.63
CA ALA A 148 -6.63 -2.59 4.01
C ALA A 148 -6.86 -2.43 5.52
N TYR A 149 -7.63 -3.34 6.14
CA TYR A 149 -7.86 -3.32 7.59
C TYR A 149 -6.57 -3.53 8.37
N VAL A 150 -5.75 -4.53 8.01
CA VAL A 150 -4.46 -4.78 8.66
C VAL A 150 -3.49 -3.62 8.42
N GLN A 151 -3.46 -3.04 7.22
CA GLN A 151 -2.61 -1.89 6.92
C GLN A 151 -2.98 -0.65 7.74
N ALA A 152 -4.28 -0.36 7.89
CA ALA A 152 -4.77 0.80 8.63
C ALA A 152 -4.48 0.72 10.14
N ASN A 153 -4.43 -0.49 10.71
CA ASN A 153 -4.29 -0.69 12.15
C ASN A 153 -2.90 -1.19 12.57
N GLY A 154 -2.17 -1.87 11.70
CA GLY A 154 -0.86 -2.47 11.97
C GLY A 154 0.30 -1.84 11.18
N GLY A 155 0.03 -1.23 10.02
CA GLY A 155 1.05 -0.71 9.12
C GLY A 155 1.99 -1.78 8.54
N GLY A 156 2.99 -1.35 7.76
CA GLY A 156 3.97 -2.22 7.10
C GLY A 156 3.99 -2.06 5.57
N PRO A 157 4.67 -2.97 4.86
CA PRO A 157 4.75 -2.96 3.40
C PRO A 157 3.38 -3.15 2.73
N THR A 158 3.10 -2.35 1.71
CA THR A 158 1.87 -2.42 0.92
C THR A 158 2.05 -3.29 -0.32
N VAL A 159 0.95 -3.85 -0.84
CA VAL A 159 0.98 -4.51 -2.14
C VAL A 159 1.05 -3.43 -3.23
N PRO A 160 1.89 -3.58 -4.28
CA PRO A 160 1.83 -2.67 -5.42
C PRO A 160 0.47 -2.76 -6.10
N ARG A 161 -0.13 -1.60 -6.38
CA ARG A 161 -1.41 -1.47 -7.08
C ARG A 161 -1.22 -0.69 -8.38
N ASP A 162 -2.06 -0.97 -9.36
CA ASP A 162 -2.10 -0.24 -10.63
C ASP A 162 -2.84 1.09 -10.52
N ASP A 163 -2.93 1.83 -11.63
CA ASP A 163 -3.61 3.13 -11.70
C ASP A 163 -5.13 3.03 -11.43
N HIS A 164 -5.70 1.83 -11.49
CA HIS A 164 -7.10 1.54 -11.19
C HIS A 164 -7.31 1.05 -9.75
N GLY A 165 -6.24 0.94 -8.96
CA GLY A 165 -6.28 0.48 -7.58
C GLY A 165 -6.38 -1.04 -7.42
N ALA A 166 -6.31 -1.82 -8.49
CA ALA A 166 -6.24 -3.28 -8.42
C ALA A 166 -4.79 -3.72 -8.11
N VAL A 167 -4.62 -4.93 -7.58
CA VAL A 167 -3.28 -5.48 -7.34
C VAL A 167 -2.54 -5.62 -8.67
N ALA A 168 -1.39 -4.97 -8.77
CA ALA A 168 -0.59 -4.95 -9.98
C ALA A 168 -0.14 -6.37 -10.35
N GLN A 169 -0.33 -6.76 -11.62
CA GLN A 169 0.19 -8.02 -12.15
C GLN A 169 1.19 -7.75 -13.28
N GLU A 170 0.70 -7.20 -14.40
CA GLU A 170 1.53 -6.96 -15.59
C GLU A 170 2.67 -5.98 -15.32
N SER A 171 2.40 -4.88 -14.60
CA SER A 171 3.41 -3.87 -14.29
C SER A 171 4.47 -4.34 -13.29
N LEU A 172 4.30 -5.52 -12.69
CA LEU A 172 5.30 -6.19 -11.86
C LEU A 172 6.26 -7.07 -12.66
N ILE A 173 5.99 -7.32 -13.94
CA ILE A 173 6.89 -8.02 -14.82
C ILE A 173 7.89 -7.00 -15.37
N GLY A 174 9.15 -7.12 -14.92
CA GLY A 174 10.25 -6.26 -15.34
C GLY A 174 10.64 -6.47 -16.80
N GLY A 175 11.38 -5.51 -17.35
CA GLY A 175 11.82 -5.54 -18.75
C GLY A 175 13.14 -6.25 -18.99
N ASP A 176 13.92 -6.55 -17.94
CA ASP A 176 15.26 -7.12 -18.05
C ASP A 176 15.35 -8.51 -17.40
N VAL A 177 14.88 -9.52 -18.14
CA VAL A 177 14.92 -10.93 -17.72
C VAL A 177 16.35 -11.41 -17.44
N ALA A 178 17.35 -10.89 -18.15
CA ALA A 178 18.75 -11.27 -17.96
C ALA A 178 19.26 -10.81 -16.60
N ARG A 179 19.05 -9.53 -16.26
CA ARG A 179 19.35 -9.00 -14.92
C ARG A 179 18.57 -9.73 -13.84
N GLY A 180 17.29 -10.02 -14.08
CA GLY A 180 16.47 -10.83 -13.18
C GLY A 180 17.05 -12.21 -12.91
N GLY A 181 17.58 -12.87 -13.94
CA GLY A 181 18.22 -14.18 -13.85
C GLY A 181 19.53 -14.17 -13.08
N ASP A 182 20.33 -13.12 -13.19
CA ASP A 182 21.55 -12.94 -12.39
C ASP A 182 21.21 -12.73 -10.92
N LEU A 183 20.27 -11.82 -10.63
CA LEU A 183 19.83 -11.53 -9.27
C LEU A 183 19.18 -12.75 -8.60
N PHE A 184 18.37 -13.51 -9.33
CA PHE A 184 17.75 -14.73 -8.82
C PHE A 184 18.80 -15.80 -8.49
N ARG A 185 19.83 -15.96 -9.33
CA ARG A 185 20.94 -16.89 -9.06
C ARG A 185 21.74 -16.51 -7.81
N LEU A 186 21.93 -15.21 -7.60
CA LEU A 186 22.66 -14.68 -6.45
C LEU A 186 21.88 -14.75 -5.13
N ASN A 187 20.54 -14.61 -5.18
CA ASN A 187 19.73 -14.41 -3.97
C ASN A 187 18.71 -15.51 -3.68
N CYS A 188 18.29 -16.30 -4.68
CA CYS A 188 17.11 -17.16 -4.59
C CYS A 188 17.42 -18.64 -4.88
N ALA A 189 18.36 -18.91 -5.80
CA ALA A 189 18.62 -20.25 -6.31
C ALA A 189 19.13 -21.24 -5.25
N SER A 190 19.72 -20.77 -4.14
CA SER A 190 20.15 -21.62 -3.03
C SER A 190 19.00 -22.42 -2.40
N CYS A 191 17.78 -21.89 -2.48
CA CYS A 191 16.58 -22.52 -1.93
C CYS A 191 15.60 -22.90 -3.04
N HIS A 192 15.34 -22.00 -3.99
CA HIS A 192 14.34 -22.20 -5.04
C HIS A 192 14.87 -22.94 -6.27
N ASN A 193 16.15 -23.33 -6.29
CA ASN A 193 16.85 -23.89 -7.44
C ASN A 193 16.88 -22.93 -8.65
N PHE A 194 17.77 -23.14 -9.62
CA PHE A 194 18.02 -22.23 -10.75
C PHE A 194 16.79 -21.93 -11.62
N THR A 195 15.84 -22.84 -11.65
CA THR A 195 14.61 -22.79 -12.45
C THR A 195 13.36 -22.45 -11.63
N GLY A 196 13.52 -22.15 -10.33
CA GLY A 196 12.38 -21.85 -9.45
C GLY A 196 11.58 -23.07 -8.99
N LYS A 197 12.03 -24.31 -9.25
CA LYS A 197 11.34 -25.55 -8.86
C LYS A 197 11.37 -25.90 -7.37
N GLY A 198 12.08 -25.12 -6.56
CA GLY A 198 12.11 -25.34 -5.12
C GLY A 198 13.12 -26.41 -4.68
N GLY A 199 13.10 -26.70 -3.38
CA GLY A 199 14.04 -27.62 -2.77
C GLY A 199 13.70 -27.90 -1.30
N ALA A 200 14.15 -29.06 -0.79
CA ALA A 200 13.96 -29.43 0.60
C ALA A 200 14.89 -28.61 1.52
N LEU A 201 14.34 -28.12 2.64
CA LEU A 201 15.08 -27.44 3.71
C LEU A 201 15.03 -28.30 4.99
N SER A 202 15.78 -27.90 6.00
CA SER A 202 15.74 -28.56 7.32
C SER A 202 14.39 -28.39 8.02
N SER A 203 14.14 -29.23 9.02
CA SER A 203 12.97 -29.13 9.91
C SER A 203 11.61 -29.23 9.21
N GLY A 204 11.53 -30.03 8.14
CA GLY A 204 10.28 -30.25 7.40
C GLY A 204 9.80 -29.04 6.59
N LYS A 205 10.67 -28.06 6.38
CA LYS A 205 10.39 -26.91 5.50
C LYS A 205 10.93 -27.17 4.10
N TYR A 206 10.41 -26.44 3.12
CA TYR A 206 10.87 -26.51 1.74
C TYR A 206 10.66 -25.16 1.06
N ALA A 207 11.42 -24.88 0.00
CA ALA A 207 11.13 -23.80 -0.91
C ALA A 207 10.11 -24.33 -1.95
N PRO A 208 8.94 -23.69 -2.11
CA PRO A 208 7.94 -24.17 -3.05
C PRO A 208 8.38 -23.95 -4.52
N ASP A 209 7.78 -24.72 -5.43
CA ASP A 209 7.80 -24.43 -6.86
C ASP A 209 7.11 -23.08 -7.11
N LEU A 210 7.76 -22.23 -7.88
CA LEU A 210 7.28 -20.89 -8.23
C LEU A 210 6.45 -20.86 -9.52
N GLY A 211 6.32 -21.98 -10.24
CA GLY A 211 5.69 -22.03 -11.56
C GLY A 211 4.26 -21.49 -11.61
N ASP A 212 3.43 -21.83 -10.61
CA ASP A 212 2.03 -21.41 -10.55
C ASP A 212 1.83 -20.06 -9.86
N ALA A 213 2.91 -19.44 -9.35
CA ALA A 213 2.81 -18.18 -8.61
C ALA A 213 2.58 -17.00 -9.57
N ASN A 214 1.63 -16.13 -9.23
CA ASN A 214 1.39 -14.91 -10.00
C ASN A 214 2.43 -13.82 -9.68
N PRO A 215 2.61 -12.81 -10.55
CA PRO A 215 3.58 -11.72 -10.34
C PRO A 215 3.49 -11.04 -8.98
N ALA A 216 2.27 -10.71 -8.53
CA ALA A 216 2.06 -10.08 -7.23
C ALA A 216 2.48 -10.96 -6.05
N GLN A 217 2.25 -12.27 -6.11
CA GLN A 217 2.66 -13.24 -5.09
C GLN A 217 4.19 -13.34 -5.03
N ILE A 218 4.87 -13.37 -6.17
CA ILE A 218 6.35 -13.40 -6.22
C ILE A 218 6.92 -12.11 -5.62
N TYR A 219 6.38 -10.95 -6.03
CA TYR A 219 6.83 -9.65 -5.53
C TYR A 219 6.60 -9.50 -4.02
N THR A 220 5.40 -9.83 -3.54
CA THR A 220 5.06 -9.75 -2.12
C THR A 220 5.80 -10.79 -1.27
N ALA A 221 6.18 -11.94 -1.81
CA ALA A 221 7.07 -12.89 -1.13
C ALA A 221 8.42 -12.25 -0.81
N MET A 222 9.01 -11.51 -1.77
CA MET A 222 10.28 -10.80 -1.56
C MET A 222 10.15 -9.69 -0.51
N LEU A 223 9.01 -8.99 -0.45
CA LEU A 223 8.76 -7.96 0.56
C LEU A 223 8.59 -8.54 1.98
N THR A 224 7.90 -9.67 2.07
CA THR A 224 7.37 -10.18 3.35
C THR A 224 8.23 -11.25 3.96
N GLY A 225 9.05 -11.94 3.17
CA GLY A 225 9.94 -13.02 3.63
C GLY A 225 9.15 -14.15 4.32
N PRO A 226 8.29 -14.88 3.58
CA PRO A 226 7.45 -15.92 4.18
C PRO A 226 8.31 -17.06 4.76
N GLN A 227 8.04 -17.37 6.03
CA GLN A 227 8.67 -18.47 6.77
C GLN A 227 10.20 -18.38 6.85
N ASN A 228 10.94 -19.23 6.13
CA ASN A 228 12.40 -19.22 6.12
C ASN A 228 12.98 -18.32 5.01
N MET A 229 12.12 -17.76 4.14
CA MET A 229 12.57 -16.84 3.11
C MET A 229 12.95 -15.51 3.75
N PRO A 230 14.16 -14.96 3.51
CA PRO A 230 14.54 -13.66 4.03
C PRO A 230 13.70 -12.53 3.41
N LYS A 231 13.59 -11.41 4.12
CA LYS A 231 12.98 -10.18 3.60
C LYS A 231 13.99 -9.41 2.77
N PHE A 232 13.60 -8.97 1.58
CA PHE A 232 14.44 -8.17 0.69
C PHE A 232 13.98 -6.72 0.70
N SER A 233 14.66 -5.89 1.51
CA SER A 233 14.41 -4.45 1.54
C SER A 233 14.84 -3.76 0.25
N ASP A 234 14.35 -2.56 -0.01
CA ASP A 234 14.71 -1.77 -1.20
C ASP A 234 16.18 -1.33 -1.23
N ARG A 235 16.92 -1.53 -0.12
CA ARG A 235 18.39 -1.35 -0.09
C ARG A 235 19.16 -2.56 -0.62
N GLN A 236 18.55 -3.74 -0.61
CA GLN A 236 19.15 -4.98 -1.09
C GLN A 236 18.70 -5.31 -2.52
N LEU A 237 17.41 -5.14 -2.79
CA LEU A 237 16.82 -5.29 -4.11
C LEU A 237 15.84 -4.14 -4.30
N THR A 238 16.14 -3.24 -5.23
CA THR A 238 15.26 -2.14 -5.62
C THR A 238 13.95 -2.65 -6.21
N PRO A 239 12.88 -1.83 -6.27
CA PRO A 239 11.64 -2.21 -6.90
C PRO A 239 11.82 -2.70 -8.36
N ASP A 240 12.71 -2.08 -9.13
CA ASP A 240 13.01 -2.48 -10.52
C ASP A 240 13.66 -3.87 -10.58
N GLU A 241 14.68 -4.09 -9.74
CA GLU A 241 15.36 -5.39 -9.63
C GLU A 241 14.40 -6.50 -9.19
N LYS A 242 13.47 -6.21 -8.28
CA LYS A 242 12.41 -7.15 -7.90
C LYS A 242 11.51 -7.48 -9.09
N ARG A 243 11.13 -6.49 -9.89
CA ARG A 243 10.31 -6.72 -11.10
C ARG A 243 11.05 -7.57 -12.13
N ASP A 244 12.35 -7.38 -12.30
CA ASP A 244 13.15 -8.22 -13.20
C ASP A 244 13.26 -9.66 -12.70
N ILE A 245 13.41 -9.87 -11.38
CA ILE A 245 13.34 -11.22 -10.79
C ILE A 245 11.97 -11.85 -11.06
N VAL A 246 10.87 -11.10 -10.93
CA VAL A 246 9.53 -11.59 -11.28
C VAL A 246 9.48 -12.01 -12.74
N ALA A 247 10.01 -11.20 -13.67
CA ALA A 247 10.07 -11.54 -15.09
C ALA A 247 10.86 -12.82 -15.34
N TYR A 248 12.03 -12.99 -14.70
CA TYR A 248 12.82 -14.21 -14.81
C TYR A 248 12.09 -15.46 -14.29
N VAL A 249 11.40 -15.35 -13.15
CA VAL A 249 10.63 -16.48 -12.58
C VAL A 249 9.48 -16.87 -13.52
N ARG A 250 8.77 -15.89 -14.09
CA ARG A 250 7.69 -16.13 -15.06
C ARG A 250 8.21 -16.77 -16.35
N GLU A 251 9.29 -16.24 -16.93
CA GLU A 251 9.93 -16.83 -18.10
C GLU A 251 10.39 -18.27 -17.83
N SER A 252 11.01 -18.52 -16.67
CA SER A 252 11.48 -19.86 -16.28
C SER A 252 10.34 -20.85 -16.09
N ALA A 253 9.16 -20.38 -15.66
CA ALA A 253 7.96 -21.21 -15.49
C ALA A 253 7.32 -21.58 -16.84
N GLU A 254 7.40 -20.69 -17.82
CA GLU A 254 6.77 -20.84 -19.14
C GLU A 254 7.70 -21.51 -20.16
N THR A 255 9.01 -21.53 -19.91
CA THR A 255 10.01 -22.17 -20.78
C THR A 255 9.74 -23.68 -20.91
N PRO A 256 9.46 -24.20 -22.12
CA PRO A 256 9.23 -25.62 -22.33
C PRO A 256 10.47 -26.48 -22.09
N SER A 257 10.29 -27.70 -21.59
CA SER A 257 11.38 -28.68 -21.47
C SER A 257 11.69 -29.33 -22.83
N TYR A 258 12.62 -28.76 -23.60
CA TYR A 258 13.00 -29.28 -24.93
C TYR A 258 13.69 -30.66 -24.90
N GLY A 259 14.19 -31.11 -23.74
CA GLY A 259 14.88 -32.41 -23.56
C GLY A 259 13.99 -33.61 -23.20
N GLY A 260 12.66 -33.46 -23.27
CA GLY A 260 11.71 -34.50 -22.87
C GLY A 260 11.59 -34.62 -21.35
N TYR A 261 12.53 -35.30 -20.69
CA TYR A 261 12.50 -35.49 -19.23
C TYR A 261 13.41 -34.47 -18.52
N GLY A 262 12.85 -33.34 -18.07
CA GLY A 262 13.59 -32.28 -17.38
C GLY A 262 14.06 -32.61 -15.97
N LEU A 263 14.01 -33.87 -15.51
CA LEU A 263 14.42 -34.32 -14.17
C LEU A 263 13.83 -33.50 -12.99
N GLY A 264 12.69 -32.83 -13.15
CA GLY A 264 12.15 -31.94 -12.12
C GLY A 264 12.75 -30.52 -12.12
N GLY A 265 13.40 -30.12 -13.21
CA GLY A 265 13.93 -28.79 -13.46
C GLY A 265 15.22 -28.49 -12.69
N PHE A 266 16.07 -29.48 -12.40
CA PHE A 266 17.35 -29.23 -11.73
C PHE A 266 18.32 -28.37 -12.55
N GLY A 267 18.00 -28.12 -13.83
CA GLY A 267 18.72 -27.21 -14.68
C GLY A 267 19.74 -27.93 -15.57
N PRO A 268 20.39 -27.18 -16.47
CA PRO A 268 21.13 -27.76 -17.59
C PRO A 268 22.35 -28.59 -17.16
N ALA A 269 22.96 -28.29 -16.01
CA ALA A 269 24.15 -29.01 -15.55
C ALA A 269 23.83 -30.43 -15.01
N PRO A 270 22.93 -30.60 -14.01
CA PRO A 270 22.51 -31.94 -13.58
C PRO A 270 21.83 -32.74 -14.71
N GLU A 271 21.01 -32.08 -15.53
CA GLU A 271 20.34 -32.72 -16.68
C GLU A 271 21.34 -33.18 -17.74
N GLY A 272 22.32 -32.35 -18.08
CA GLY A 272 23.40 -32.71 -19.00
C GLY A 272 24.26 -33.87 -18.47
N MET A 273 24.57 -33.88 -17.18
CA MET A 273 25.32 -34.97 -16.54
C MET A 273 24.54 -36.29 -16.58
N ALA A 274 23.25 -36.25 -16.26
CA ALA A 274 22.40 -37.43 -16.33
C ALA A 274 22.28 -37.96 -17.77
N MET A 275 22.04 -37.08 -18.75
CA MET A 275 22.02 -37.45 -20.17
C MET A 275 23.33 -38.08 -20.62
N TRP A 276 24.47 -37.51 -20.20
CA TRP A 276 25.78 -38.02 -20.53
C TRP A 276 26.04 -39.41 -19.90
N ILE A 277 25.72 -39.59 -18.62
CA ILE A 277 25.88 -40.89 -17.92
C ILE A 277 25.00 -41.95 -18.57
N ILE A 278 23.71 -41.66 -18.78
CA ILE A 278 22.75 -42.58 -19.40
C ILE A 278 23.21 -42.93 -20.82
N GLY A 279 23.65 -41.94 -21.59
CA GLY A 279 24.18 -42.13 -22.94
C GLY A 279 25.41 -43.02 -22.97
N MET A 280 26.37 -42.80 -22.05
CA MET A 280 27.59 -43.63 -21.94
C MET A 280 27.27 -45.06 -21.53
N VAL A 281 26.39 -45.27 -20.54
CA VAL A 281 25.96 -46.61 -20.11
C VAL A 281 25.24 -47.34 -21.25
N ALA A 282 24.37 -46.66 -22.00
CA ALA A 282 23.70 -47.22 -23.15
C ALA A 282 24.68 -47.60 -24.26
N ALA A 283 25.65 -46.74 -24.57
CA ALA A 283 26.68 -47.01 -25.58
C ALA A 283 27.55 -48.22 -25.21
N ILE A 284 27.97 -48.32 -23.93
CA ILE A 284 28.72 -49.48 -23.42
C ILE A 284 27.87 -50.75 -23.52
N GLY A 285 26.60 -50.69 -23.13
CA GLY A 285 25.67 -51.83 -23.22
C GLY A 285 25.48 -52.31 -24.65
N VAL A 286 25.32 -51.40 -25.62
CA VAL A 286 25.24 -51.73 -27.05
C VAL A 286 26.54 -52.34 -27.55
N ALA A 287 27.70 -51.80 -27.17
CA ALA A 287 29.00 -52.35 -27.56
C ALA A 287 29.21 -53.77 -27.01
N MET A 288 28.87 -54.02 -25.75
CA MET A 288 28.92 -55.36 -25.15
C MET A 288 27.95 -56.33 -25.82
N TRP A 289 26.74 -55.88 -26.17
CA TRP A 289 25.78 -56.71 -26.89
C TRP A 289 26.30 -57.09 -28.28
N ILE A 290 26.77 -56.11 -29.07
CA ILE A 290 27.36 -56.38 -30.40
C ILE A 290 28.54 -57.36 -30.28
N GLY A 291 29.42 -57.13 -29.30
CA GLY A 291 30.59 -58.00 -29.06
C GLY A 291 30.22 -59.42 -28.62
N SER A 292 29.10 -59.61 -27.90
CA SER A 292 28.62 -60.96 -27.51
C SER A 292 27.91 -61.73 -28.63
N ARG A 293 27.62 -61.07 -29.75
CA ARG A 293 26.96 -61.66 -30.94
C ARG A 293 27.93 -61.92 -32.10
N ALA A 294 29.18 -61.48 -31.98
CA ALA A 294 30.29 -61.75 -32.89
C ALA A 294 31.07 -62.98 -32.43
#